data_AF-A0A7J6VGY1-F1
#
_entry.id   AF-A0A7J6VGY1-F1
#
_cell.length_a   1.000
_cell.length_b   1.000
_cell.length_c   1.000
_cell.angle_alpha   90.00
_cell.angle_beta   90.00
_cell.angle_gamma   90.00
#
_symmetry.space_group_name_H-M   'P 1'
#
loop_
_entity.id
_entity.type
_entity.pdbx_description
1 polymer ?
#
loop_
_entity_poly.entity_id
_entity_poly.type
_entity_poly.pdbx_seq_one_letter_code
_entity_poly.pdbx_strand_id
1 'polypeptide(L)'
;MAYRRDSSANRFQNAASTIYSDNQSLIGEIRKFMGVMKEIAVDLEKANQHQMVKELENGVVELLGASDNCTFLSSAIDSIKSNYQPGEELTDFEKLFEDEIAKVKASSASDPQSHQLIRQFREAIWVCFLLVFL
;
A
#
# COMPACT_ATOMS: atom_id res chain seq x y z
N MET A 1 -25.05 20.05 -24.58
CA MET A 1 -24.17 18.86 -24.47
C MET A 1 -22.94 19.10 -23.57
N ALA A 2 -22.34 20.30 -23.54
CA ALA A 2 -21.21 20.62 -22.66
C ALA A 2 -21.49 20.45 -21.14
N TYR A 3 -22.59 21.01 -20.64
CA TYR A 3 -22.98 20.91 -19.21
C TYR A 3 -23.11 19.47 -18.68
N ARG A 4 -23.50 18.51 -19.54
CA ARG A 4 -23.64 17.10 -19.16
C ARG A 4 -22.28 16.40 -19.06
N ARG A 5 -21.31 16.78 -19.89
CA ARG A 5 -19.93 16.29 -19.86
C ARG A 5 -19.16 16.80 -18.63
N ASP A 6 -19.35 18.07 -18.29
CA ASP A 6 -18.76 18.68 -17.08
C ASP A 6 -19.31 18.01 -15.81
N SER A 7 -20.62 17.72 -15.78
CA SER A 7 -21.23 16.99 -14.67
C SER A 7 -20.68 15.57 -14.49
N SER A 8 -20.47 14.81 -15.57
CA SER A 8 -19.87 13.47 -15.47
C SER A 8 -18.41 13.50 -15.06
N ALA A 9 -17.61 14.47 -15.57
CA ALA A 9 -16.22 14.64 -15.19
C ALA A 9 -16.09 14.97 -13.69
N ASN A 10 -16.92 15.90 -13.19
CA ASN A 10 -16.93 16.26 -11.78
C ASN A 10 -17.33 15.09 -10.88
N ARG A 11 -18.30 14.27 -11.30
CA ARG A 11 -18.67 13.05 -10.56
C ARG A 11 -17.55 12.03 -10.51
N PHE A 12 -16.84 11.83 -11.63
CA PHE A 12 -15.68 10.96 -11.69
C PHE A 12 -14.56 11.46 -10.77
N GLN A 13 -14.22 12.75 -10.84
CA GLN A 13 -13.19 13.36 -10.00
C GLN A 13 -13.52 13.25 -8.50
N ASN A 14 -14.79 13.44 -8.13
CA ASN A 14 -15.24 13.28 -6.75
C ASN A 14 -15.09 11.82 -6.28
N ALA A 15 -15.57 10.86 -7.07
CA ALA A 15 -15.44 9.44 -6.75
C ALA A 15 -13.97 9.01 -6.61
N ALA A 16 -13.12 9.42 -7.56
CA ALA A 16 -11.69 9.17 -7.52
C ALA A 16 -11.02 9.80 -6.29
N SER A 17 -11.44 11.00 -5.88
CA SER A 17 -10.90 11.67 -4.68
C SER A 17 -11.31 10.97 -3.39
N THR A 18 -12.57 10.49 -3.30
CA THR A 18 -13.02 9.68 -2.16
C THR A 18 -12.21 8.39 -2.06
N ILE A 19 -12.11 7.62 -3.16
CA ILE A 19 -11.36 6.35 -3.16
C ILE A 19 -9.88 6.58 -2.84
N TYR A 20 -9.28 7.65 -3.38
CA TYR A 20 -7.91 8.03 -3.05
C TYR A 20 -7.75 8.27 -1.54
N SER A 21 -8.62 9.09 -0.95
CA SER A 21 -8.60 9.39 0.49
C SER A 21 -8.76 8.14 1.35
N ASP A 22 -9.72 7.27 1.01
CA ASP A 22 -9.99 6.03 1.73
C ASP A 22 -8.77 5.09 1.69
N ASN A 23 -8.14 4.96 0.51
CA ASN A 23 -6.92 4.17 0.35
C ASN A 23 -5.76 4.72 1.18
N GLN A 24 -5.57 6.06 1.22
CA GLN A 24 -4.52 6.66 2.06
C GLN A 24 -4.78 6.42 3.55
N SER A 25 -6.03 6.46 3.99
CA SER A 25 -6.40 6.12 5.37
C SER A 25 -6.05 4.65 5.69
N LEU A 26 -6.45 3.72 4.81
CA LEU A 26 -6.17 2.30 4.97
C LEU A 26 -4.67 1.99 5.01
N ILE A 27 -3.88 2.58 4.10
CA ILE A 27 -2.41 2.43 4.08
C ILE A 27 -1.80 2.94 5.41
N GLY A 28 -2.33 4.06 5.93
CA GLY A 28 -1.94 4.58 7.23
C GLY A 28 -2.23 3.62 8.38
N GLU A 29 -3.39 2.97 8.38
CA GLU A 29 -3.76 1.96 9.37
C GLU A 29 -2.89 0.71 9.26
N ILE A 30 -2.64 0.20 8.06
CA ILE A 30 -1.75 -0.95 7.84
C ILE A 30 -0.35 -0.67 8.42
N ARG A 31 0.20 0.53 8.18
CA ARG A 31 1.49 0.94 8.76
C ARG A 31 1.49 0.95 10.29
N LYS A 32 0.40 1.38 10.92
CA LYS A 32 0.25 1.31 12.38
C LYS A 32 0.20 -0.14 12.87
N PHE A 33 -0.58 -0.99 12.21
CA PHE A 33 -0.67 -2.41 12.56
C PHE A 33 0.67 -3.14 12.42
N MET A 34 1.46 -2.85 11.39
CA MET A 34 2.84 -3.37 11.29
C MET A 34 3.70 -2.95 12.48
N GLY A 35 3.53 -1.73 12.99
CA GLY A 35 4.17 -1.27 14.22
C GLY A 35 3.78 -2.10 15.44
N VAL A 36 2.49 -2.44 15.59
CA VAL A 36 2.00 -3.32 16.66
C VAL A 36 2.54 -4.75 16.51
N MET A 37 2.54 -5.30 15.29
CA MET A 37 3.10 -6.62 15.01
C MET A 37 4.59 -6.71 15.37
N LYS A 38 5.34 -5.63 15.16
CA LYS A 38 6.75 -5.57 15.57
C LYS A 38 6.92 -5.70 17.09
N GLU A 39 6.10 -5.01 17.89
CA GLU A 39 6.15 -5.13 19.35
C GLU A 39 5.75 -6.54 19.80
N ILE A 40 4.74 -7.15 19.16
CA ILE A 40 4.36 -8.55 19.40
C ILE A 40 5.52 -9.49 19.07
N ALA A 41 6.22 -9.29 17.95
CA ALA A 41 7.36 -10.11 17.55
C ALA A 41 8.48 -10.06 18.59
N VAL A 42 8.74 -8.88 19.16
CA VAL A 42 9.70 -8.70 20.26
C VAL A 42 9.29 -9.50 21.49
N ASP A 43 8.01 -9.46 21.88
CA ASP A 43 7.53 -10.21 23.04
C ASP A 43 7.53 -11.73 22.83
N LEU A 44 7.21 -12.19 21.61
CA LEU A 44 7.35 -13.59 21.21
C LEU A 44 8.81 -14.05 21.27
N GLU A 45 9.76 -13.21 20.86
CA GLU A 45 11.18 -13.52 20.91
C GLU A 45 11.67 -13.66 22.36
N LYS A 46 11.25 -12.78 23.27
CA LYS A 46 11.54 -12.91 24.72
C LYS A 46 10.97 -14.21 25.32
N ALA A 47 9.85 -14.68 24.79
CA ALA A 47 9.23 -15.94 25.17
C ALA A 47 9.87 -17.17 24.47
N ASN A 48 10.95 -16.99 23.71
CA ASN A 48 11.62 -18.01 22.89
C ASN A 48 10.70 -18.68 21.85
N GLN A 49 9.65 -17.98 21.40
CA GLN A 49 8.70 -18.46 20.40
C GLN A 49 9.16 -18.15 18.96
N HIS A 50 10.39 -18.53 18.62
CA HIS A 50 11.05 -18.17 17.36
C HIS A 50 10.28 -18.58 16.10
N GLN A 51 9.54 -19.70 16.15
CA GLN A 51 8.72 -20.14 15.02
C GLN A 51 7.56 -19.17 14.76
N MET A 52 6.90 -18.67 15.82
CA MET A 52 5.84 -17.68 15.70
C MET A 52 6.37 -16.32 15.23
N VAL A 53 7.59 -15.95 15.63
CA VAL A 53 8.27 -14.75 15.13
C VAL A 53 8.47 -14.82 13.60
N LYS A 54 8.92 -15.97 13.09
CA LYS A 54 9.08 -16.18 11.63
C LYS A 54 7.75 -16.14 10.88
N GLU A 55 6.71 -16.75 11.42
CA GLU A 55 5.37 -16.72 10.83
C GLU A 55 4.81 -15.29 10.79
N LEU A 56 5.01 -14.54 11.87
CA LEU A 56 4.62 -13.13 11.94
C LEU A 56 5.41 -12.27 10.96
N GLU A 57 6.72 -12.48 10.81
CA GLU A 57 7.55 -11.79 9.83
C GLU A 57 7.05 -12.03 8.40
N ASN A 58 6.75 -13.29 8.05
CA ASN A 58 6.19 -13.63 6.73
C ASN A 58 4.85 -12.90 6.49
N GLY A 59 3.97 -12.89 7.49
CA GLY A 59 2.71 -12.15 7.41
C GLY A 59 2.90 -10.64 7.24
N VAL A 60 3.89 -10.04 7.90
CA VAL A 60 4.24 -8.62 7.73
C VAL A 60 4.77 -8.33 6.34
N VAL A 61 5.60 -9.21 5.77
CA VAL A 61 6.07 -9.11 4.38
C VAL A 61 4.91 -9.14 3.39
N GLU A 62 3.99 -10.08 3.55
CA GLU A 62 2.80 -10.19 2.68
C GLU A 62 1.89 -8.96 2.80
N LEU A 63 1.63 -8.52 4.03
CA LEU A 63 0.82 -7.33 4.32
C LEU A 63 1.44 -6.06 3.73
N LEU A 64 2.76 -5.93 3.79
CA LEU A 64 3.47 -4.81 3.18
C LEU A 64 3.35 -4.84 1.66
N GLY A 65 3.55 -6.00 1.02
CA GLY A 65 3.34 -6.15 -0.42
C GLY A 65 1.92 -5.79 -0.86
N ALA A 66 0.91 -6.16 -0.07
CA ALA A 66 -0.48 -5.75 -0.29
C ALA A 66 -0.67 -4.23 -0.13
N SER A 67 -0.06 -3.62 0.90
CA SER A 67 -0.08 -2.16 1.11
C SER A 67 0.56 -1.37 -0.03
N ASP A 68 1.66 -1.89 -0.59
CA ASP A 68 2.33 -1.27 -1.75
C ASP A 68 1.43 -1.33 -2.99
N ASN A 69 0.75 -2.46 -3.21
CA ASN A 69 -0.26 -2.56 -4.27
C ASN A 69 -1.38 -1.52 -4.09
N CYS A 70 -1.90 -1.33 -2.87
CA CYS A 70 -2.87 -0.26 -2.60
C CYS A 70 -2.31 1.13 -2.91
N THR A 71 -1.02 1.36 -2.64
CA THR A 71 -0.34 2.63 -2.95
C THR A 71 -0.23 2.86 -4.46
N PHE A 72 0.09 1.81 -5.23
CA PHE A 72 0.16 1.88 -6.70
C PHE A 72 -1.21 2.15 -7.32
N LEU A 73 -2.24 1.45 -6.84
CA LEU A 73 -3.62 1.67 -7.27
C LEU A 73 -4.08 3.10 -6.96
N SER A 74 -3.80 3.58 -5.74
CA SER A 74 -4.13 4.95 -5.32
C SER A 74 -3.44 5.99 -6.21
N SER A 75 -2.16 5.79 -6.53
CA SER A 75 -1.41 6.67 -7.43
C SER A 75 -1.97 6.68 -8.86
N ALA A 76 -2.35 5.51 -9.38
CA ALA A 76 -2.98 5.39 -10.70
C ALA A 76 -4.33 6.12 -10.74
N ILE A 77 -5.16 5.99 -9.69
CA ILE A 77 -6.44 6.70 -9.57
C ILE A 77 -6.24 8.23 -9.60
N ASP A 78 -5.27 8.75 -8.84
CA ASP A 78 -5.04 10.20 -8.79
C ASP A 78 -4.43 10.74 -10.09
N SER A 79 -3.57 9.96 -10.75
CA SER A 79 -3.06 10.26 -12.09
C SER A 79 -4.19 10.34 -13.12
N ILE A 80 -5.07 9.35 -13.16
CA ILE A 80 -6.23 9.33 -14.06
C ILE A 80 -7.16 10.50 -13.77
N LYS A 81 -7.49 10.73 -12.50
CA LYS A 81 -8.32 11.87 -12.07
C LYS A 81 -7.79 13.21 -12.59
N SER A 82 -6.47 13.39 -12.53
CA SER A 82 -5.81 14.64 -12.92
C SER A 82 -5.77 14.84 -14.44
N ASN A 83 -5.71 13.74 -15.20
CA ASN A 83 -5.52 13.77 -16.65
C ASN A 83 -6.80 13.51 -17.47
N TYR A 84 -7.86 12.98 -16.84
CA TYR A 84 -9.09 12.61 -17.54
C TYR A 84 -9.84 13.83 -18.09
N GLN A 85 -10.07 13.83 -19.40
CA GLN A 85 -10.95 14.77 -20.08
C GLN A 85 -11.99 13.99 -20.91
N PRO A 86 -13.29 14.30 -20.79
CA PRO A 86 -14.33 13.62 -21.58
C PRO A 86 -14.16 13.88 -23.07
N GLY A 87 -13.90 12.82 -23.85
CA GLY A 87 -13.88 12.84 -25.30
C GLY A 87 -15.28 12.81 -25.93
N GLU A 88 -15.33 12.74 -27.27
CA GLU A 88 -16.59 12.54 -28.00
C GLU A 88 -17.07 11.08 -27.94
N GLU A 89 -16.14 10.12 -27.81
CA GLU A 89 -16.40 8.70 -27.68
C GLU A 89 -16.49 8.24 -26.22
N LEU A 90 -17.09 7.07 -26.00
CA LEU A 90 -17.15 6.45 -24.68
C LEU A 90 -15.75 6.03 -24.23
N THR A 91 -15.35 6.46 -23.04
CA THR A 91 -14.09 6.05 -22.43
C THR A 91 -14.18 4.62 -21.92
N ASP A 92 -13.24 3.77 -22.35
CA ASP A 92 -12.98 2.49 -21.72
C ASP A 92 -12.14 2.71 -20.45
N PHE A 93 -12.83 2.85 -19.31
CA PHE A 93 -12.17 3.08 -18.03
C PHE A 93 -11.39 1.86 -17.54
N GLU A 94 -11.81 0.65 -17.89
CA GLU A 94 -11.12 -0.58 -17.48
C GLU A 94 -9.71 -0.59 -18.08
N LYS A 95 -9.61 -0.41 -19.39
CA LYS A 95 -8.33 -0.31 -20.08
C LYS A 95 -7.46 0.85 -19.58
N LEU A 96 -8.07 2.02 -19.36
CA LEU A 96 -7.38 3.20 -18.83
C LEU A 96 -6.71 2.92 -17.47
N PHE A 97 -7.43 2.22 -16.59
CA PHE A 97 -6.90 1.81 -15.29
C PHE A 97 -5.78 0.78 -15.42
N GLU A 98 -5.97 -0.25 -16.24
CA GLU A 98 -4.94 -1.27 -16.46
C GLU A 98 -3.63 -0.69 -17.00
N ASP A 99 -3.72 0.20 -17.99
CA ASP A 99 -2.57 0.87 -18.61
C ASP A 99 -1.80 1.72 -17.57
N GLU A 100 -2.51 2.50 -16.75
CA GLU A 100 -1.86 3.35 -15.74
C GLU A 100 -1.27 2.52 -14.59
N ILE A 101 -1.94 1.43 -14.18
CA ILE A 101 -1.40 0.49 -13.17
C ILE A 101 -0.12 -0.16 -13.67
N ALA A 102 -0.09 -0.62 -14.93
CA ALA A 102 1.10 -1.23 -15.52
C ALA A 102 2.28 -0.25 -15.53
N LYS A 103 2.02 1.01 -15.90
CA LYS A 103 3.01 2.09 -15.88
C LYS A 103 3.54 2.38 -14.47
N VAL A 104 2.66 2.51 -13.47
CA VAL A 104 3.05 2.75 -12.08
C VAL A 104 3.89 1.59 -11.53
N LYS A 105 3.49 0.34 -11.79
CA LYS A 105 4.23 -0.85 -11.36
C LYS A 105 5.61 -0.95 -12.00
N ALA A 106 5.72 -0.69 -13.30
CA ALA A 106 7.01 -0.67 -14.01
C ALA A 106 7.99 0.36 -13.43
N SER A 107 7.46 1.47 -12.91
CA SER A 107 8.25 2.55 -12.32
C SER A 107 8.71 2.26 -10.88
N SER A 108 8.13 1.26 -10.22
CA SER A 108 8.29 1.02 -8.78
C SER A 108 8.80 -0.38 -8.42
N ALA A 109 9.42 -1.09 -9.37
CA ALA A 109 10.01 -2.40 -9.12
C ALA A 109 11.08 -2.30 -8.00
N SER A 110 10.67 -2.63 -6.78
CA SER A 110 11.47 -2.65 -5.56
C SER A 110 11.22 -3.99 -4.87
N ASP A 111 12.29 -4.62 -4.37
CA ASP A 111 12.19 -5.84 -3.60
C ASP A 111 11.49 -5.56 -2.25
N PRO A 112 10.34 -6.20 -1.92
CA PRO A 112 9.66 -6.01 -0.64
C PRO A 112 10.55 -6.28 0.58
N GLN A 113 11.57 -7.15 0.43
CA GLN A 113 12.52 -7.48 1.50
C GLN A 113 13.50 -6.34 1.80
N SER A 114 13.72 -5.44 0.83
CA SER A 114 14.59 -4.27 0.98
C SER A 114 13.88 -3.09 1.64
N HIS A 115 12.58 -3.20 1.89
CA HIS A 115 11.78 -2.12 2.43
C HIS A 115 12.21 -1.74 3.85
N GLN A 116 12.36 -0.45 4.11
CA GLN A 116 12.85 0.08 5.39
C GLN A 116 12.05 -0.42 6.60
N LEU A 117 10.75 -0.63 6.44
CA LEU A 117 9.89 -1.16 7.51
C LEU A 117 10.23 -2.61 7.88
N ILE A 118 10.52 -3.47 6.90
CA ILE A 118 10.97 -4.86 7.16
C ILE A 118 12.34 -4.85 7.84
N ARG A 119 13.24 -3.96 7.42
CA ARG A 119 14.53 -3.80 8.09
C ARG A 119 14.36 -3.42 9.56
N GLN A 120 13.55 -2.40 9.85
CA GLN A 120 13.27 -1.97 11.22
C GLN A 120 12.60 -3.06 12.06
N PHE A 121 11.73 -3.87 11.43
CA PHE A 121 11.10 -5.01 12.08
C PHE A 121 12.14 -6.04 12.54
N ARG A 122 13.05 -6.43 11.64
CA ARG A 122 14.14 -7.37 11.94
C ARG A 122 15.13 -6.82 12.97
N GLU A 123 15.49 -5.55 12.86
CA GLU A 123 16.39 -4.89 13.82
C GLU A 123 15.84 -4.92 15.25
N ALA A 124 14.53 -4.69 15.43
CA ALA A 124 13.90 -4.73 16.74
C ALA A 124 13.98 -6.13 17.40
N ILE A 125 13.76 -7.17 16.60
CA ILE A 125 13.88 -8.58 17.05
C ILE A 125 15.34 -8.87 17.44
N TRP A 126 16.30 -8.44 16.62
CA TRP A 126 17.71 -8.73 16.87
C TRP A 126 18.25 -8.02 18.13
N VAL A 127 17.88 -6.75 18.35
CA VAL A 127 18.22 -6.03 19.59
C VAL A 127 17.65 -6.74 20.80
N CYS A 128 16.41 -7.25 20.71
CA CYS A 128 15.80 -8.03 21.77
C CYS A 128 16.59 -9.31 22.06
N PHE A 129 16.94 -10.07 21.02
CA PHE A 129 17.77 -11.26 21.16
C PHE A 129 19.08 -10.96 21.89
N LEU A 130 19.82 -9.93 21.47
CA LEU A 130 21.09 -9.55 22.10
C LEU A 130 20.94 -9.16 23.59
N LEU A 131 19.84 -8.52 23.97
CA LEU A 131 19.58 -8.11 25.36
C LEU A 131 19.15 -9.27 26.28
N VAL A 132 18.61 -10.36 25.73
CA VAL A 132 18.23 -11.55 26.53
C VAL A 132 19.44 -12.42 26.85
N PHE A 133 20.51 -12.33 26.06
CA PHE A 133 21.72 -13.14 26.20
C PHE A 133 22.93 -12.40 26.82
N LEU A 134 22.77 -11.15 27.24
CA LEU A 134 23.73 -10.34 28.00
C LEU A 134 23.25 -10.12 29.43
#